data_AF-A0A7J8T813-F1
#
_entry.id   AF-A0A7J8T813-F1
#
_cell.length_a   1.000
_cell.length_b   1.000
_cell.length_c   1.000
_cell.angle_alpha   90.00
_cell.angle_beta   90.00
_cell.angle_gamma   90.00
#
_symmetry.space_group_name_H-M   'P 1'
#
loop_
_entity.id
_entity.type
_entity.pdbx_description
1 polymer ?
#
loop_
_entity_poly.entity_id
_entity_poly.type
_entity_poly.pdbx_seq_one_letter_code
_entity_poly.pdbx_strand_id
1 'polypeptide(L)'
;MRDDISEEKWLAIFQNLHEEDIEWRAPWLLPNEILYRCGDFDWVSLLEIWGAVGHAPLMVLRQYRSRQFIPATQGLVEFEFSYKDNGYKKNIQEITNTWDQTHRMNRLSIGPMTTPEYSEWLVRRINDNISGPSQGDSQSIEEHLRVVPSELEIIKHDFEKKNAELEKKIEQLEEEKMHLGLDVDVQELETEKLGKGKNKAEEDLDS
;
A
#
# COMPACT_ATOMS: atom_id res chain seq x y z
N MET A 1 5.35 39.76 -19.00
CA MET A 1 4.81 39.09 -20.19
C MET A 1 4.96 37.60 -19.92
N ARG A 2 3.88 36.89 -19.55
CA ARG A 2 3.91 35.42 -19.62
C ARG A 2 3.73 35.10 -21.09
N ASP A 3 4.65 34.31 -21.65
CA ASP A 3 4.40 33.73 -22.95
C ASP A 3 3.24 32.75 -22.78
N ASP A 4 2.07 33.14 -23.27
CA ASP A 4 0.91 32.25 -23.29
C ASP A 4 1.23 31.10 -24.25
N ILE A 5 1.48 29.93 -23.66
CA ILE A 5 1.71 28.69 -24.38
C ILE A 5 0.36 28.28 -25.00
N SER A 6 0.33 28.05 -26.32
CA SER A 6 -0.88 27.63 -27.01
C SER A 6 -1.32 26.22 -26.58
N GLU A 7 -2.60 25.89 -26.75
CA GLU A 7 -3.16 24.59 -26.42
C GLU A 7 -2.41 23.44 -27.13
N GLU A 8 -2.09 23.61 -28.41
CA GLU A 8 -1.36 22.61 -29.20
C GLU A 8 0.04 22.36 -28.64
N LYS A 9 0.68 23.42 -28.13
CA LYS A 9 2.00 23.32 -27.50
C LYS A 9 1.91 22.63 -26.15
N TRP A 10 0.85 22.86 -25.38
CA TRP A 10 0.58 22.10 -24.15
C TRP A 10 0.31 20.63 -24.43
N LEU A 11 -0.51 20.31 -25.42
CA LEU A 11 -0.78 18.93 -25.83
C LEU A 11 0.50 18.21 -26.24
N ALA A 12 1.36 18.87 -27.03
CA ALA A 12 2.66 18.33 -27.41
C ALA A 12 3.57 18.11 -26.19
N ILE A 13 3.56 19.00 -25.20
CA ILE A 13 4.31 18.79 -23.96
C ILE A 13 3.79 17.56 -23.22
N PHE A 14 2.48 17.48 -22.95
CA PHE A 14 1.90 16.39 -22.17
C PHE A 14 2.04 15.02 -22.83
N GLN A 15 1.98 14.95 -24.17
CA GLN A 15 2.16 13.70 -24.91
C GLN A 15 3.61 13.16 -24.86
N ASN A 16 4.60 14.04 -24.64
CA ASN A 16 6.01 13.66 -24.60
C ASN A 16 6.55 13.50 -23.17
N LEU A 17 5.74 13.71 -22.13
CA LEU A 17 6.16 13.50 -20.75
C LEU A 17 6.28 12.00 -20.43
N HIS A 18 7.42 11.62 -19.86
CA HIS A 18 7.61 10.31 -19.25
C HIS A 18 7.31 10.37 -17.73
N GLU A 19 7.13 9.21 -17.09
CA GLU A 19 6.88 9.14 -15.65
C GLU A 19 7.99 9.81 -14.82
N GLU A 20 9.23 9.78 -15.33
CA GLU A 20 10.41 10.38 -14.72
C GLU A 20 10.40 11.91 -14.78
N ASP A 21 9.71 12.49 -15.76
CA ASP A 21 9.63 13.95 -15.96
C ASP A 21 8.62 14.63 -15.03
N ILE A 22 7.77 13.83 -14.34
CA ILE A 22 6.65 14.34 -13.56
C ILE A 22 6.89 14.09 -12.07
N GLU A 23 7.20 15.16 -11.34
CA GLU A 23 7.17 15.14 -9.89
C GLU A 23 5.77 15.52 -9.38
N TRP A 24 4.98 14.52 -8.98
CA TRP A 24 3.65 14.70 -8.39
C TRP A 24 3.68 15.25 -6.94
N ARG A 25 4.80 15.82 -6.50
CA ARG A 25 5.06 16.10 -5.08
C ARG A 25 5.31 17.58 -4.90
N ALA A 26 4.73 18.14 -3.85
CA ALA A 26 5.20 19.41 -3.33
C ALA A 26 6.47 19.14 -2.51
N PRO A 27 7.66 19.66 -2.88
CA PRO A 27 8.91 19.38 -2.17
C PRO A 27 8.87 19.74 -0.68
N TRP A 28 8.01 20.69 -0.30
CA TRP A 28 7.81 21.15 1.06
C TRP A 28 6.76 20.34 1.85
N LEU A 29 6.00 19.44 1.22
CA LEU A 29 4.94 18.68 1.87
C LEU A 29 5.46 17.30 2.29
N LEU A 30 5.95 17.20 3.52
CA LEU A 30 6.46 15.96 4.12
C LEU A 30 5.66 15.52 5.36
N PRO A 31 4.35 15.30 5.26
CA PRO A 31 3.58 14.83 6.40
C PRO A 31 3.99 13.38 6.74
N ASN A 32 4.07 13.10 8.04
CA ASN A 32 4.26 11.74 8.55
C ASN A 32 2.96 10.93 8.54
N GLU A 33 1.83 11.63 8.61
CA GLU A 33 0.48 11.07 8.60
C GLU A 33 -0.35 11.66 7.46
N ILE A 34 -1.16 10.84 6.83
CA ILE A 34 -2.05 11.24 5.73
C ILE A 34 -3.48 11.15 6.25
N LEU A 35 -4.20 12.27 6.22
CA LEU A 35 -5.64 12.29 6.40
C LEU A 35 -6.26 11.67 5.16
N TYR A 36 -7.08 10.63 5.32
CA TYR A 36 -7.66 9.91 4.19
C TYR A 36 -9.15 9.64 4.29
N ARG A 37 -9.75 9.80 5.48
CA ARG A 37 -11.16 9.52 5.74
C ARG A 37 -11.73 10.49 6.77
N CYS A 38 -12.98 10.88 6.57
CA CYS A 38 -13.78 11.65 7.53
C CYS A 38 -15.09 10.92 7.79
N GLY A 39 -15.38 10.59 9.06
CA GLY A 39 -16.48 9.69 9.42
C GLY A 39 -16.35 8.34 8.68
N ASP A 40 -17.43 7.92 8.04
CA ASP A 40 -17.50 6.66 7.28
C ASP A 40 -17.07 6.80 5.81
N PHE A 41 -16.57 7.97 5.38
CA PHE A 41 -16.24 8.24 3.99
C PHE A 41 -14.74 8.13 3.69
N ASP A 42 -14.35 7.32 2.70
CA ASP A 42 -12.96 7.17 2.22
C ASP A 42 -12.43 8.37 1.39
N TRP A 43 -13.06 9.52 1.58
CA TRP A 43 -12.69 10.81 1.02
C TRP A 43 -12.84 11.91 2.09
N VAL A 44 -12.23 13.05 1.82
CA VAL A 44 -12.19 14.23 2.68
C VAL A 44 -12.88 15.37 1.95
N SER A 45 -13.92 15.97 2.55
CA SER A 45 -14.64 17.10 1.98
C SER A 45 -13.78 18.35 2.00
N LEU A 46 -13.39 18.87 0.84
CA LEU A 46 -12.73 20.16 0.72
C LEU A 46 -13.78 21.24 0.48
N LEU A 47 -13.84 22.22 1.39
CA LEU A 47 -14.69 23.39 1.23
C LEU A 47 -14.04 24.37 0.25
N GLU A 48 -14.78 24.74 -0.78
CA GLU A 48 -14.36 25.69 -1.80
C GLU A 48 -15.19 26.98 -1.72
N ILE A 49 -14.85 27.98 -2.55
CA ILE A 49 -15.57 29.26 -2.59
C ILE A 49 -17.02 29.09 -3.05
N TRP A 50 -17.30 28.06 -3.88
CA TRP A 50 -18.60 27.85 -4.50
C TRP A 50 -19.39 26.67 -3.94
N GLY A 51 -18.81 25.90 -3.01
CA GLY A 51 -19.36 24.61 -2.62
C GLY A 51 -18.38 23.74 -1.85
N ALA A 52 -18.50 22.43 -2.00
CA ALA A 52 -17.52 21.48 -1.51
C ALA A 52 -17.37 20.30 -2.47
N VAL A 53 -16.19 19.70 -2.49
CA VAL A 53 -15.86 18.52 -3.30
C VAL A 53 -15.21 17.44 -2.44
N GLY A 54 -15.50 16.16 -2.75
CA GLY A 54 -14.82 15.02 -2.15
C GLY A 54 -13.42 14.86 -2.74
N HIS A 55 -12.39 15.07 -1.93
CA HIS A 55 -11.03 14.73 -2.27
C HIS A 55 -10.71 13.32 -1.78
N ALA A 56 -10.09 12.49 -2.60
CA ALA A 56 -9.77 11.10 -2.26
C ALA A 56 -8.26 10.89 -2.09
N PRO A 57 -7.67 11.16 -0.91
CA PRO A 57 -6.23 11.04 -0.67
C PRO A 57 -5.64 9.68 -1.03
N LEU A 58 -6.41 8.59 -0.84
CA LEU A 58 -5.97 7.23 -1.16
C LEU A 58 -5.67 7.04 -2.66
N MET A 59 -6.30 7.81 -3.54
CA MET A 59 -6.03 7.74 -4.98
C MET A 59 -4.71 8.38 -5.40
N VAL A 60 -4.12 9.22 -4.53
CA VAL A 60 -2.99 10.11 -4.86
C VAL A 60 -1.88 10.06 -3.80
N LEU A 61 -1.66 8.90 -3.18
CA LEU A 61 -0.68 8.69 -2.10
C LEU A 61 0.77 9.03 -2.49
N ARG A 62 1.08 8.95 -3.78
CA ARG A 62 2.39 9.35 -4.33
C ARG A 62 2.72 10.83 -4.04
N GLN A 63 1.70 11.70 -3.93
CA GLN A 63 1.87 13.12 -3.57
C GLN A 63 2.45 13.29 -2.16
N TYR A 64 2.15 12.34 -1.27
CA TYR A 64 2.58 12.33 0.14
C TYR A 64 3.86 11.50 0.38
N ARG A 65 4.56 11.08 -0.69
CA ARG A 65 5.69 10.12 -0.63
C ARG A 65 5.31 8.79 0.05
N SER A 66 4.05 8.40 -0.05
CA SER A 66 3.57 7.11 0.42
C SER A 66 3.43 6.15 -0.76
N ARG A 67 3.67 4.87 -0.48
CA ARG A 67 3.45 3.77 -1.39
C ARG A 67 1.99 3.77 -1.84
N GLN A 68 1.79 3.68 -3.15
CA GLN A 68 0.49 3.66 -3.79
C GLN A 68 0.00 2.20 -3.93
N PHE A 69 -1.23 1.97 -3.46
CA PHE A 69 -1.97 0.72 -3.60
C PHE A 69 -3.34 1.00 -4.25
N ILE A 70 -4.10 -0.05 -4.55
CA ILE A 70 -5.45 0.06 -5.11
C ILE A 70 -6.37 0.70 -4.04
N PRO A 71 -6.88 1.93 -4.26
CA PRO A 71 -7.72 2.59 -3.28
C PRO A 71 -9.14 1.99 -3.29
N ALA A 72 -9.80 2.05 -2.13
CA ALA A 72 -11.25 1.88 -2.10
C ALA A 72 -11.90 3.01 -2.91
N THR A 73 -12.74 2.65 -3.89
CA THR A 73 -13.43 3.61 -4.75
C THR A 73 -14.93 3.70 -4.49
N GLN A 74 -15.43 2.99 -3.50
CA GLN A 74 -16.85 2.99 -3.14
C GLN A 74 -17.23 4.39 -2.58
N GLY A 75 -18.31 4.97 -3.09
CA GLY A 75 -18.81 6.28 -2.63
C GLY A 75 -17.98 7.50 -3.09
N LEU A 76 -16.95 7.33 -3.91
CA LEU A 76 -16.13 8.46 -4.41
C LEU A 76 -16.87 9.40 -5.37
N VAL A 77 -17.88 8.89 -6.08
CA VAL A 77 -18.64 9.65 -7.10
C VAL A 77 -19.68 10.57 -6.45
N GLU A 78 -19.91 10.45 -5.15
CA GLU A 78 -21.16 10.89 -4.53
C GLU A 78 -21.08 12.25 -3.83
N PHE A 79 -19.92 12.93 -3.81
CA PHE A 79 -19.77 14.15 -3.01
C PHE A 79 -19.27 15.38 -3.75
N GLU A 80 -20.23 16.15 -4.27
CA GLU A 80 -20.07 17.54 -4.67
C GLU A 80 -21.39 18.28 -4.37
N PHE A 81 -21.32 19.51 -3.86
CA PHE A 81 -22.50 20.40 -3.81
C PHE A 81 -22.10 21.86 -3.90
N SER A 82 -23.06 22.72 -4.30
CA SER A 82 -22.89 24.16 -4.34
C SER A 82 -23.59 24.86 -3.17
N TYR A 83 -23.06 26.00 -2.71
CA TYR A 83 -23.76 26.87 -1.76
C TYR A 83 -25.07 27.45 -2.29
N LYS A 84 -25.28 27.42 -3.61
CA LYS A 84 -26.54 27.83 -4.23
C LYS A 84 -27.63 26.77 -4.13
N ASP A 85 -27.28 25.53 -3.79
CA ASP A 85 -28.22 24.42 -3.74
C ASP A 85 -29.14 24.54 -2.53
N ASN A 86 -30.41 24.21 -2.75
CA ASN A 86 -31.38 24.14 -1.66
C ASN A 86 -30.95 23.03 -0.69
N GLY A 87 -30.73 23.40 0.57
CA GLY A 87 -30.30 22.46 1.60
C GLY A 87 -28.79 22.41 1.86
N TYR A 88 -27.98 23.28 1.24
CA TYR A 88 -26.51 23.32 1.47
C TYR A 88 -26.13 23.38 2.97
N LYS A 89 -26.95 24.01 3.82
CA LYS A 89 -26.73 24.07 5.28
C LYS A 89 -26.71 22.67 5.92
N LYS A 90 -27.54 21.75 5.43
CA LYS A 90 -27.56 20.36 5.88
C LYS A 90 -26.26 19.67 5.50
N ASN A 91 -25.82 19.83 4.25
CA ASN A 91 -24.56 19.27 3.77
C ASN A 91 -23.35 19.83 4.55
N ILE A 92 -23.36 21.13 4.86
CA ILE A 92 -22.32 21.75 5.69
C ILE A 92 -22.33 21.19 7.11
N GLN A 93 -23.50 20.96 7.71
CA GLN A 93 -23.58 20.33 9.03
C GLN A 93 -23.04 18.90 9.00
N GLU A 94 -23.38 18.12 7.98
CA GLU A 94 -22.89 16.75 7.79
C GLU A 94 -21.37 16.70 7.60
N ILE A 95 -20.82 17.60 6.77
CA ILE A 95 -19.37 17.82 6.68
C ILE A 95 -18.79 18.11 8.06
N THR A 96 -19.33 19.11 8.75
CA THR A 96 -18.77 19.52 10.05
C THR A 96 -18.74 18.35 11.02
N ASN A 97 -19.81 17.55 11.07
CA ASN A 97 -19.89 16.37 11.92
C ASN A 97 -18.88 15.27 11.52
N THR A 98 -18.65 15.04 10.22
CA THR A 98 -17.68 14.03 9.75
C THR A 98 -16.24 14.46 9.99
N TRP A 99 -15.96 15.77 9.97
CA TRP A 99 -14.67 16.35 10.33
C TRP A 99 -14.33 16.21 11.81
N ASP A 100 -15.31 15.99 12.69
CA ASP A 100 -15.03 15.62 14.09
C ASP A 100 -14.46 14.18 14.21
N GLN A 101 -14.59 13.37 13.14
CA GLN A 101 -14.17 11.96 13.10
C GLN A 101 -13.14 11.73 11.98
N THR A 102 -11.98 12.38 12.08
CA THR A 102 -10.90 12.19 11.09
C THR A 102 -10.11 10.92 11.32
N HIS A 103 -9.81 10.20 10.24
CA HIS A 103 -8.92 9.05 10.24
C HIS A 103 -7.64 9.34 9.47
N ARG A 104 -6.51 9.01 10.10
CA ARG A 104 -5.17 9.20 9.56
C ARG A 104 -4.45 7.87 9.48
N MET A 105 -3.57 7.75 8.51
CA MET A 105 -2.64 6.63 8.42
C MET A 105 -1.20 7.11 8.34
N ASN A 106 -0.30 6.29 8.85
CA ASN A 106 1.13 6.54 8.73
C ASN A 106 1.57 6.38 7.28
N ARG A 107 2.50 7.24 6.86
CA ARG A 107 3.14 7.13 5.54
C ARG A 107 3.84 5.78 5.40
N LEU A 108 3.53 5.05 4.32
CA LEU A 108 4.20 3.79 3.98
C LEU A 108 5.33 4.09 3.00
N SER A 109 6.58 3.87 3.38
CA SER A 109 7.74 4.18 2.52
C SER A 109 8.64 2.97 2.18
N ILE A 110 8.27 1.78 2.64
CA ILE A 110 9.07 0.56 2.44
C ILE A 110 8.70 -0.09 1.09
N GLY A 111 9.72 -0.31 0.26
CA GLY A 111 9.59 -0.99 -1.03
C GLY A 111 9.30 -0.04 -2.21
N PRO A 112 8.95 -0.60 -3.38
CA PRO A 112 8.61 0.18 -4.57
C PRO A 112 7.44 1.14 -4.30
N MET A 113 7.50 2.33 -4.90
CA MET A 113 6.49 3.39 -4.71
C MET A 113 5.09 3.00 -5.24
N THR A 114 5.03 2.08 -6.20
CA THR A 114 3.81 1.58 -6.83
C THR A 114 3.84 0.06 -6.80
N THR A 115 2.71 -0.59 -6.50
CA THR A 115 2.62 -2.05 -6.62
C THR A 115 2.25 -2.47 -8.05
N PRO A 116 2.68 -3.64 -8.53
CA PRO A 116 2.29 -4.14 -9.86
C PRO A 116 0.77 -4.18 -10.06
N GLU A 117 0.03 -4.55 -9.01
CA GLU A 117 -1.44 -4.64 -9.03
C GLU A 117 -2.08 -3.26 -9.20
N TYR A 118 -1.49 -2.21 -8.62
CA TYR A 118 -1.96 -0.85 -8.85
C TYR A 118 -1.81 -0.44 -10.31
N SER A 119 -0.69 -0.78 -10.95
CA SER A 119 -0.47 -0.47 -12.36
C SER A 119 -1.49 -1.17 -13.25
N GLU A 120 -1.76 -2.45 -13.00
CA GLU A 120 -2.81 -3.19 -13.71
C GLU A 120 -4.21 -2.60 -13.48
N TRP A 121 -4.52 -2.25 -12.24
CA TRP A 121 -5.79 -1.61 -11.88
C TRP A 121 -5.96 -0.25 -12.56
N LEU A 122 -4.90 0.56 -12.62
CA LEU A 122 -4.92 1.86 -13.30
C LEU A 122 -5.19 1.70 -14.80
N VAL A 123 -4.54 0.74 -15.47
CA VAL A 123 -4.77 0.46 -16.90
C VAL A 123 -6.21 0.05 -17.15
N ARG A 124 -6.79 -0.84 -16.31
CA ARG A 124 -8.21 -1.22 -16.42
C ARG A 124 -9.12 0.00 -16.28
N ARG A 125 -8.92 0.83 -15.25
CA ARG A 125 -9.75 2.01 -15.01
C ARG A 125 -9.64 3.04 -16.13
N ILE A 126 -8.46 3.23 -16.72
CA ILE A 126 -8.28 4.13 -17.88
C ILE A 126 -9.11 3.61 -19.05
N ASN A 127 -9.08 2.30 -19.33
CA ASN A 127 -9.89 1.71 -20.39
C ASN A 127 -11.40 1.84 -20.13
N ASP A 128 -11.85 1.70 -18.88
CA ASP A 128 -13.26 1.87 -18.51
C ASP A 128 -13.74 3.33 -18.69
N ASN A 129 -12.88 4.30 -18.39
CA ASN A 129 -13.18 5.73 -18.58
C ASN A 129 -13.03 6.20 -20.04
N ILE A 130 -12.29 5.47 -20.88
CA ILE A 130 -12.24 5.65 -22.33
C ILE A 130 -13.33 4.77 -22.97
N SER A 131 -14.57 4.93 -22.53
CA SER A 131 -15.70 4.45 -23.31
C SER A 131 -15.95 5.47 -24.43
N GLY A 132 -15.74 5.04 -25.69
CA GLY A 132 -16.09 5.81 -26.89
C GLY A 132 -17.57 6.23 -26.92
N PRO A 133 -17.97 7.13 -27.82
CA PRO A 133 -19.29 7.76 -27.82
C PRO A 133 -20.39 6.69 -27.86
N SER A 134 -21.37 6.87 -26.96
CA SER A 134 -22.46 5.95 -26.65
C SER A 134 -22.96 5.11 -27.82
N GLN A 135 -22.88 3.79 -27.68
CA GLN A 135 -23.84 2.90 -28.33
C GLN A 135 -24.25 1.86 -27.30
N GLY A 136 -25.51 1.95 -26.90
CA GLY A 136 -26.06 1.11 -25.85
C GLY A 136 -25.95 -0.36 -26.21
N ASP A 137 -25.77 -1.19 -25.19
CA ASP A 137 -26.54 -2.41 -25.04
C ASP A 137 -26.34 -2.98 -23.63
N SER A 138 -27.40 -3.59 -23.16
CA SER A 138 -27.68 -4.00 -21.80
C SER A 138 -26.86 -5.23 -21.35
N GLN A 139 -25.64 -5.03 -20.85
CA GLN A 139 -24.98 -6.06 -20.04
C GLN A 139 -25.37 -5.89 -18.57
N SER A 140 -26.11 -6.89 -18.05
CA SER A 140 -26.66 -6.88 -16.71
C SER A 140 -25.55 -6.92 -15.65
N ILE A 141 -25.78 -6.18 -14.57
CA ILE A 141 -24.95 -6.02 -13.37
C ILE A 141 -24.44 -7.35 -12.78
N GLU A 142 -25.11 -8.46 -13.06
CA GLU A 142 -24.78 -9.80 -12.58
C GLU A 142 -23.49 -10.37 -13.21
N GLU A 143 -23.14 -9.96 -14.45
CA GLU A 143 -21.90 -10.40 -15.11
C GLU A 143 -20.64 -9.72 -14.52
N HIS A 144 -20.81 -8.57 -13.86
CA HIS A 144 -19.75 -7.84 -13.14
C HIS A 144 -19.56 -8.30 -11.69
N LEU A 145 -20.49 -9.11 -11.16
CA LEU A 145 -20.42 -9.67 -9.79
C LEU A 145 -19.78 -11.06 -9.76
N ARG A 146 -18.88 -11.37 -10.69
CA ARG A 146 -18.01 -12.54 -10.57
C ARG A 146 -17.03 -12.30 -9.43
N VAL A 147 -17.51 -12.64 -8.22
CA VAL A 147 -16.91 -12.55 -6.88
C VAL A 147 -15.43 -12.20 -6.95
N VAL A 148 -15.14 -10.90 -6.93
CA VAL A 148 -13.81 -10.39 -6.61
C VAL A 148 -13.59 -10.74 -5.14
N PRO A 149 -12.51 -11.46 -4.78
CA PRO A 149 -12.21 -11.75 -3.38
C PRO A 149 -12.17 -10.43 -2.63
N SER A 150 -12.87 -10.37 -1.50
CA SER A 150 -12.88 -9.15 -0.68
C SER A 150 -11.45 -8.80 -0.26
N GLU A 151 -11.14 -7.51 -0.04
CA GLU A 151 -9.81 -7.08 0.40
C GLU A 151 -9.34 -7.85 1.65
N LEU A 152 -10.28 -8.22 2.54
CA LEU A 152 -10.02 -9.06 3.70
C LEU A 152 -9.58 -10.49 3.35
N GLU A 153 -10.11 -11.04 2.26
CA GLU A 153 -9.78 -12.38 1.76
C GLU A 153 -8.38 -12.40 1.14
N ILE A 154 -8.01 -11.33 0.43
CA ILE A 154 -6.66 -11.14 -0.12
C ILE A 154 -5.64 -10.95 1.01
N ILE A 155 -5.93 -10.08 1.98
CA ILE A 155 -5.07 -9.84 3.15
C ILE A 155 -4.91 -11.13 3.97
N LYS A 156 -5.99 -11.89 4.16
CA LYS A 156 -5.96 -13.17 4.86
C LYS A 156 -5.06 -14.18 4.14
N HIS A 157 -5.18 -14.31 2.83
CA HIS A 157 -4.33 -15.22 2.04
C HIS A 157 -2.84 -14.83 2.11
N ASP A 158 -2.52 -13.53 2.01
CA ASP A 158 -1.13 -13.06 2.15
C ASP A 158 -0.58 -13.31 3.55
N PHE A 159 -1.41 -13.14 4.59
CA PHE A 159 -1.03 -13.47 5.96
C PHE A 159 -0.78 -14.97 6.15
N GLU A 160 -1.67 -15.83 5.64
CA GLU A 160 -1.52 -17.29 5.69
C GLU A 160 -0.25 -17.76 4.98
N LYS A 161 0.04 -17.19 3.80
CA LYS A 161 1.27 -17.49 3.06
C LYS A 161 2.52 -17.07 3.83
N LYS A 162 2.52 -15.87 4.43
CA LYS A 162 3.63 -15.39 5.26
C LYS A 162 3.82 -16.24 6.50
N ASN A 163 2.73 -16.71 7.10
CA ASN A 163 2.78 -17.58 8.27
C ASN A 163 3.41 -18.94 7.91
N ALA A 164 3.02 -19.54 6.78
CA ALA A 164 3.62 -20.79 6.29
C ALA A 164 5.12 -20.64 5.93
N GLU A 165 5.53 -19.50 5.36
CA GLU A 165 6.94 -19.18 5.12
C GLU A 165 7.74 -19.08 6.43
N LEU A 166 7.14 -18.52 7.48
CA LEU A 166 7.77 -18.41 8.81
C LEU A 166 7.86 -19.76 9.52
N GLU A 167 6.80 -20.57 9.48
CA GLU A 167 6.81 -21.93 10.05
C GLU A 167 7.93 -22.79 9.45
N LYS A 168 8.11 -22.75 8.12
CA LYS A 168 9.24 -23.46 7.47
C LYS A 168 10.60 -22.96 7.92
N LYS A 169 10.76 -21.64 8.13
CA LYS A 169 12.02 -21.08 8.64
C LYS A 169 12.28 -21.50 10.08
N ILE A 170 11.24 -21.60 10.91
CA ILE A 170 11.35 -22.07 12.28
C ILE A 170 11.82 -23.54 12.28
N GLU A 171 11.18 -24.40 11.49
CA GLU A 171 11.57 -25.81 11.36
C GLU A 171 13.02 -25.97 10.91
N GLN A 172 13.44 -25.22 9.88
CA GLN A 172 14.83 -25.25 9.41
C GLN A 172 15.83 -24.79 10.50
N LEU A 173 15.51 -23.72 11.23
CA LEU A 173 16.37 -23.25 12.32
C LEU A 173 16.43 -24.24 13.49
N GLU A 174 15.35 -24.97 13.76
CA GLU A 174 15.33 -26.03 14.77
C GLU A 174 16.21 -27.23 14.36
N GLU A 175 16.18 -27.62 13.08
CA GLU A 175 17.09 -28.64 12.53
C GLU A 175 18.56 -28.21 12.58
N GLU A 176 18.87 -26.99 12.15
CA GLU A 176 20.24 -26.44 12.20
C GLU A 176 20.75 -26.38 13.64
N LYS A 177 19.90 -25.98 14.59
CA LYS A 177 20.23 -25.97 16.03
C LYS A 177 20.51 -27.37 16.57
N MET A 178 19.74 -28.38 16.16
CA MET A 178 19.95 -29.77 16.58
C MET A 178 21.30 -30.28 16.07
N HIS A 179 21.62 -30.02 14.81
CA HIS A 179 22.88 -30.48 14.21
C HIS A 179 24.10 -29.83 14.89
N LEU A 180 24.04 -28.52 15.14
CA LEU A 180 25.07 -27.80 15.90
C LEU A 180 25.24 -28.35 17.32
N GLY A 181 24.13 -28.71 17.98
CA GLY A 181 24.18 -29.35 19.30
C GLY A 181 24.94 -30.67 19.29
N LEU A 182 24.67 -31.53 18.30
CA LEU A 182 25.40 -32.80 18.13
C LEU A 182 26.89 -32.59 17.86
N ASP A 183 27.25 -31.61 17.02
CA ASP A 183 28.65 -31.30 16.73
C ASP A 183 29.41 -30.83 17.98
N VAL A 184 28.75 -30.07 18.85
CA VAL A 184 29.30 -29.65 20.15
C VAL A 184 29.54 -30.86 21.06
N ASP A 185 28.55 -31.76 21.18
CA ASP A 185 28.67 -32.97 22.02
C ASP A 185 29.80 -33.90 21.53
N VAL A 186 29.97 -34.03 20.20
CA VAL A 186 31.06 -34.80 19.59
C VAL A 186 32.42 -34.18 19.92
N GLN A 187 32.57 -32.86 19.78
CA GLN A 187 33.81 -32.17 20.16
C GLN A 187 34.11 -32.33 21.66
N GLU A 188 33.10 -32.26 22.52
CA GLU A 188 33.27 -32.45 23.96
C GLU A 188 33.82 -33.86 24.27
N LEU A 189 33.23 -34.91 23.68
CA LEU A 189 33.69 -36.29 23.84
C LEU A 189 35.12 -36.51 23.31
N GLU A 190 35.47 -35.91 22.18
CA GLU A 190 36.82 -35.99 21.62
C GLU A 190 37.85 -35.33 22.54
N THR A 191 37.55 -34.15 23.07
CA THR A 191 38.44 -33.44 24.00
C THR A 191 38.62 -34.18 25.32
N GLU A 192 37.55 -34.78 25.87
CA GLU A 192 37.61 -35.59 27.09
C GLU A 192 38.47 -36.85 26.89
N LYS A 193 38.32 -37.52 25.75
CA LYS A 193 39.12 -38.71 25.40
C LYS A 193 40.59 -38.36 25.21
N LEU A 194 40.89 -37.23 24.57
CA LEU A 194 42.27 -36.74 24.40
C LEU A 194 42.93 -36.39 25.73
N GLY A 195 42.16 -35.79 26.66
CA GLY A 195 42.61 -35.50 28.03
C GLY A 195 42.94 -36.77 28.81
N LYS A 196 42.04 -37.77 28.80
CA LYS A 196 42.27 -39.07 29.45
C LYS A 196 43.49 -39.82 28.88
N GLY A 197 43.72 -39.73 27.57
CA GLY A 197 44.90 -40.31 26.92
C GLY A 197 46.21 -39.65 27.33
N LYS A 198 46.23 -38.31 27.46
CA LYS A 198 47.41 -37.55 27.92
C LYS A 198 47.77 -37.89 29.37
N ASN A 199 46.80 -37.90 30.28
CA ASN A 199 47.05 -38.18 31.70
C ASN A 199 47.65 -39.58 31.90
N LYS A 200 47.20 -40.56 31.12
CA LYS A 200 47.70 -41.95 31.19
C LYS A 200 49.11 -42.10 30.64
N ALA A 201 49.45 -41.37 29.58
CA ALA A 201 50.81 -41.34 29.03
C ALA A 201 51.80 -40.61 29.95
N GLU A 202 51.34 -39.65 30.76
CA GLU A 202 52.15 -38.95 31.75
C GLU A 202 52.44 -39.85 32.98
N GLU A 203 51.45 -40.61 33.46
CA GLU A 203 51.65 -41.62 34.54
C GLU A 203 52.63 -42.75 34.14
N ASP A 204 52.59 -43.20 32.89
CA ASP A 204 53.48 -44.26 32.39
C ASP A 204 54.94 -43.79 32.17
N LEU A 205 55.19 -42.48 32.10
CA LEU A 205 56.53 -41.88 31.94
C LEU A 205 57.19 -41.52 33.29
N ASP A 206 56.41 -41.44 34.37
CA ASP A 206 56.86 -41.10 35.73
C ASP A 206 57.06 -42.36 36.62
N SER A 207 56.92 -43.57 36.06
CA SER A 207 57.23 -44.89 36.68
C SER A 207 58.55 -45.47 36.17
#